data_AF-A0A914B1K0-F1
#
_entry.id   AF-A0A914B1K0-F1
#
_cell.length_a   1.000
_cell.length_b   1.000
_cell.length_c   1.000
_cell.angle_alpha   90.00
_cell.angle_beta   90.00
_cell.angle_gamma   90.00
#
_symmetry.space_group_name_H-M   'P 1'
#
loop_
_entity.id
_entity.type
_entity.pdbx_description
1 polymer ?
#
loop_
_entity_poly.entity_id
_entity_poly.type
_entity_poly.pdbx_seq_one_letter_code
_entity_poly.pdbx_strand_id
1 'polypeptide(L)'
;MVSSYTAYVGFLQLEVAHTHPVLVTFCHFLQETVKTDQAASQKYTTNDLVSIVNAQIESGYDVPETTNGRCYSPGEPSSGQLSRRVRNKWLVALTLTRNPNLVVERKAALKQTRTVSSISDDIVKRVTFWVTSAVAVIFTAVYTLDMQLRYREHTVKLWKGDRSFVPEGKLLFSETLVASLRYSGYHVAFTLWGFIIVQLLLWLVWSFIIVFWDEARYLLEKYWLTLGVTFAFYYGQVYISQIVFLQRAPDLEKKSAFICWKRTSFGLDNRRVFHVTVYILMFVNFLLGIVSCFVRILKALAFGTLYIGRLDRLLLMRDWETWDRGYTAYVGFLQLEVAHTHPVLITFCHFLQKTVKTDQASSQKYTTKELVSIVNSQLESGYEMPETTNGRCYSPREPSTGQLSRRMRNKWLVALTLTRNPSLVSERKGAPKEAKRKRAESTGSQDVSGRDELFSGKTEA
;
A
#
# COMPACT_ATOMS: atom_id res chain seq x y z
N MET A 1 -20.82 -74.18 18.08
CA MET A 1 -20.34 -74.48 16.71
C MET A 1 -20.34 -73.27 15.76
N VAL A 2 -21.12 -72.20 15.98
CA VAL A 2 -21.21 -71.07 15.03
C VAL A 2 -19.97 -70.14 15.03
N SER A 3 -19.21 -70.06 16.13
CA SER A 3 -18.09 -69.10 16.29
C SER A 3 -16.80 -69.42 15.50
N SER A 4 -16.54 -70.69 15.18
CA SER A 4 -15.33 -71.09 14.46
C SER A 4 -15.47 -70.92 12.94
N TYR A 5 -16.68 -71.10 12.42
CA TYR A 5 -16.99 -70.92 11.00
C TYR A 5 -16.93 -69.45 10.60
N THR A 6 -17.45 -68.54 11.43
CA THR A 6 -17.36 -67.09 11.17
C THR A 6 -15.92 -66.57 11.20
N ALA A 7 -15.08 -67.10 12.09
CA ALA A 7 -13.64 -66.77 12.13
C ALA A 7 -12.90 -67.25 10.87
N TYR A 8 -13.21 -68.46 10.40
CA TYR A 8 -12.61 -69.02 9.17
C TYR A 8 -13.04 -68.26 7.91
N VAL A 9 -14.33 -67.92 7.79
CA VAL A 9 -14.83 -67.12 6.67
C VAL A 9 -14.25 -65.70 6.70
N GLY A 10 -14.12 -65.11 7.89
CA GLY A 10 -13.46 -63.80 8.07
C GLY A 10 -11.99 -63.82 7.65
N PHE A 11 -11.25 -64.88 8.02
CA PHE A 11 -9.87 -65.08 7.58
C PHE A 11 -9.76 -65.21 6.05
N LEU A 12 -10.61 -66.03 5.42
CA LEU A 12 -10.62 -66.20 3.97
C LEU A 12 -10.97 -64.91 3.22
N GLN A 13 -11.93 -64.12 3.71
CA GLN A 13 -12.27 -62.83 3.11
C GLN A 13 -11.11 -61.84 3.20
N LEU A 14 -10.40 -61.82 4.33
CA LEU A 14 -9.22 -60.98 4.53
C LEU A 14 -8.06 -61.41 3.61
N GLU A 15 -7.81 -62.72 3.49
CA GLU A 15 -6.76 -63.28 2.66
C GLU A 15 -7.01 -62.98 1.17
N VAL A 16 -8.24 -63.19 0.68
CA VAL A 16 -8.63 -62.87 -0.70
C VAL A 16 -8.57 -61.36 -0.97
N ALA A 17 -8.94 -60.52 -0.01
CA ALA A 17 -8.86 -59.06 -0.16
C ALA A 17 -7.41 -58.55 -0.25
N HIS A 18 -6.48 -59.14 0.52
CA HIS A 18 -5.08 -58.71 0.55
C HIS A 18 -4.20 -59.37 -0.53
N THR A 19 -4.50 -60.60 -0.93
CA THR A 19 -3.66 -61.39 -1.84
C THR A 19 -4.41 -61.89 -3.07
N HIS A 20 -5.27 -61.04 -3.64
CA HIS A 20 -5.98 -61.41 -4.87
C HIS A 20 -4.99 -61.68 -6.02
N PRO A 21 -4.86 -62.93 -6.51
CA PRO A 21 -3.77 -63.33 -7.41
C PRO A 21 -3.79 -62.56 -8.74
N VAL A 22 -4.98 -62.17 -9.22
CA VAL A 22 -5.13 -61.37 -10.45
C VAL A 22 -4.63 -59.92 -10.25
N LEU A 23 -4.84 -59.34 -9.07
CA LEU A 23 -4.43 -57.96 -8.81
C LEU A 23 -2.91 -57.88 -8.65
N VAL A 24 -2.33 -58.84 -7.92
CA VAL A 24 -0.88 -58.94 -7.71
C VAL A 24 -0.15 -59.15 -9.04
N THR A 25 -0.62 -60.06 -9.89
CA THR A 25 -0.04 -60.27 -11.23
C THR A 25 -0.20 -59.06 -12.15
N PHE A 26 -1.34 -58.37 -12.10
CA PHE A 26 -1.55 -57.13 -12.84
C PHE A 26 -0.59 -56.02 -12.37
N CYS A 27 -0.41 -55.86 -11.06
CA CYS A 27 0.56 -54.91 -10.50
C CYS A 27 2.00 -55.26 -10.91
N HIS A 28 2.38 -56.54 -10.89
CA HIS A 28 3.69 -56.98 -11.37
C HIS A 28 3.89 -56.64 -12.85
N PHE A 29 2.89 -56.92 -13.69
CA PHE A 29 2.93 -56.57 -15.12
C PHE A 29 3.06 -55.05 -15.35
N LEU A 30 2.33 -54.22 -14.60
CA LEU A 30 2.47 -52.77 -14.68
C LEU A 30 3.87 -52.30 -14.25
N GLN A 31 4.40 -52.87 -13.18
CA GLN A 31 5.73 -52.50 -12.68
C GLN A 31 6.84 -52.91 -13.67
N GLU A 32 6.72 -54.08 -14.27
CA GLU A 32 7.65 -54.60 -15.25
C GLU A 32 7.61 -53.79 -16.55
N THR A 33 6.41 -53.44 -17.03
CA THR A 33 6.26 -52.59 -18.22
C THR A 33 6.86 -51.19 -18.01
N VAL A 34 6.65 -50.56 -16.86
CA VAL A 34 7.27 -49.26 -16.51
C VAL A 34 8.79 -49.36 -16.48
N LYS A 35 9.35 -50.42 -15.88
CA LYS A 35 10.81 -50.65 -15.86
C LYS A 35 11.36 -50.84 -17.27
N THR A 36 10.67 -51.58 -18.13
CA THR A 36 11.12 -51.80 -19.52
C THR A 36 11.03 -50.54 -20.38
N ASP A 37 10.02 -49.69 -20.19
CA ASP A 37 9.89 -48.41 -20.92
C ASP A 37 10.94 -47.38 -20.45
N GLN A 38 11.28 -47.38 -19.16
CA GLN A 38 12.40 -46.59 -18.61
C GLN A 38 13.74 -47.08 -19.18
N ALA A 39 13.99 -48.39 -19.19
CA ALA A 39 15.21 -48.98 -19.76
C ALA A 39 15.31 -48.72 -21.27
N ALA A 40 14.20 -48.77 -22.01
CA ALA A 40 14.17 -48.43 -23.43
C ALA A 40 14.47 -46.95 -23.65
N SER A 41 13.83 -46.03 -22.92
CA SER A 41 14.12 -44.58 -23.02
C SER A 41 15.57 -44.24 -22.71
N GLN A 42 16.16 -44.91 -21.73
CA GLN A 42 17.58 -44.76 -21.36
C GLN A 42 18.51 -45.29 -22.47
N LYS A 43 18.14 -46.40 -23.13
CA LYS A 43 18.88 -46.98 -24.25
C LYS A 43 18.84 -46.12 -25.52
N TYR A 44 17.71 -45.45 -25.78
CA TYR A 44 17.60 -44.47 -26.87
C TYR A 44 18.45 -43.22 -26.61
N THR A 45 18.47 -42.70 -25.37
CA THR A 45 19.35 -41.56 -25.02
C THR A 45 20.83 -41.91 -25.11
N THR A 46 21.24 -43.12 -24.70
CA THR A 46 22.63 -43.56 -24.86
C THR A 46 23.01 -43.81 -26.32
N ASN A 47 22.11 -44.39 -27.12
CA ASN A 47 22.39 -44.65 -28.53
C ASN A 47 22.39 -43.37 -29.38
N ASP A 48 21.56 -42.37 -29.04
CA ASP A 48 21.60 -41.05 -29.67
C ASP A 48 22.86 -40.27 -29.27
N LEU A 49 23.30 -40.37 -28.01
CA LEU A 49 24.59 -39.78 -27.60
C LEU A 49 25.77 -40.49 -28.27
N VAL A 50 25.73 -41.82 -28.41
CA VAL A 50 26.77 -42.60 -29.09
C VAL A 50 26.75 -42.34 -30.60
N SER A 51 25.58 -42.14 -31.24
CA SER A 51 25.50 -41.80 -32.66
C SER A 51 25.93 -40.36 -32.93
N ILE A 52 25.64 -39.41 -32.04
CA ILE A 52 26.16 -38.04 -32.11
C ILE A 52 27.68 -38.04 -31.93
N VAL A 53 28.21 -38.77 -30.95
CA VAL A 53 29.67 -38.88 -30.72
C VAL A 53 30.36 -39.59 -31.89
N ASN A 54 29.79 -40.66 -32.44
CA ASN A 54 30.36 -41.35 -33.59
C ASN A 54 30.25 -40.52 -34.88
N ALA A 55 29.17 -39.76 -35.08
CA ALA A 55 29.05 -38.80 -36.18
C ALA A 55 30.08 -37.65 -36.06
N GLN A 56 30.46 -37.27 -34.84
CA GLN A 56 31.53 -36.30 -34.58
C GLN A 56 32.94 -36.86 -34.75
N ILE A 57 33.10 -38.19 -34.69
CA ILE A 57 34.39 -38.89 -34.92
C ILE A 57 34.57 -39.24 -36.41
N GLU A 58 33.49 -39.51 -37.15
CA GLU A 58 33.54 -39.81 -38.60
C GLU A 58 33.52 -38.55 -39.50
N SER A 59 33.10 -37.39 -38.99
CA SER A 59 33.12 -36.11 -39.74
C SER A 59 34.43 -35.34 -39.49
N GLY A 60 35.52 -35.82 -40.07
CA GLY A 60 36.63 -34.96 -40.45
C GLY A 60 36.29 -34.27 -41.77
N TYR A 61 36.07 -32.96 -41.73
CA TYR A 61 35.92 -32.05 -42.90
C TYR A 61 35.01 -32.53 -44.04
N ASP A 62 33.74 -32.06 -44.04
CA ASP A 62 33.15 -31.26 -45.13
C ASP A 62 31.62 -31.21 -45.02
N VAL A 63 31.08 -30.01 -45.19
CA VAL A 63 29.63 -29.72 -45.25
C VAL A 63 29.11 -30.09 -46.63
N PRO A 64 27.92 -30.71 -46.71
CA PRO A 64 27.00 -30.32 -47.78
C PRO A 64 25.60 -30.00 -47.29
N GLU A 65 25.03 -28.97 -47.91
CA GLU A 65 23.61 -28.59 -47.85
C GLU A 65 22.73 -29.74 -48.36
N THR A 66 21.74 -30.15 -47.56
CA THR A 66 20.50 -30.67 -48.11
C THR A 66 19.29 -30.17 -47.33
N THR A 67 18.32 -29.74 -48.13
CA THR A 67 17.01 -29.18 -47.87
C THR A 67 16.07 -30.12 -47.09
N ASN A 68 15.08 -29.49 -46.44
CA ASN A 68 13.85 -30.06 -45.86
C ASN A 68 13.93 -30.73 -44.48
N GLY A 69 14.19 -29.93 -43.44
CA GLY A 69 13.84 -30.26 -42.06
C GLY A 69 12.56 -29.53 -41.64
N ARG A 70 11.43 -30.25 -41.57
CA ARG A 70 10.20 -29.76 -40.92
C ARG A 70 10.52 -29.35 -39.49
N CYS A 71 10.19 -28.11 -39.14
CA CYS A 71 10.21 -27.61 -37.78
C CYS A 71 9.26 -28.46 -36.91
N TYR A 72 9.82 -29.26 -36.00
CA TYR A 72 9.05 -29.89 -34.93
C TYR A 72 8.59 -28.80 -33.96
N SER A 73 7.29 -28.53 -33.99
CA SER A 73 6.60 -27.74 -32.97
C SER A 73 6.54 -28.56 -31.68
N PRO A 74 6.91 -28.00 -30.51
CA PRO A 74 6.89 -28.74 -29.25
C PRO A 74 5.44 -28.90 -28.77
N GLY A 75 4.79 -29.97 -29.22
CA GLY A 75 3.40 -30.27 -28.84
C GLY A 75 2.73 -31.40 -29.63
N GLU A 76 3.29 -31.85 -30.76
CA GLU A 76 2.72 -32.98 -31.49
C GLU A 76 3.20 -34.33 -30.91
N PRO A 77 2.28 -35.24 -30.53
CA PRO A 77 2.65 -36.60 -30.14
C PRO A 77 3.37 -37.29 -31.31
N SER A 78 4.49 -37.96 -31.04
CA SER A 78 5.17 -38.75 -32.06
C SER A 78 4.20 -39.76 -32.72
N SER A 79 4.33 -39.97 -34.03
CA SER A 79 3.41 -40.79 -34.84
C SER A 79 3.15 -42.19 -34.25
N GLY A 80 4.14 -42.77 -33.56
CA GLY A 80 4.02 -44.03 -32.83
C GLY A 80 3.11 -43.98 -31.59
N GLN A 81 3.09 -42.89 -30.83
CA GLN A 81 2.20 -42.73 -29.68
C GLN A 81 0.73 -42.55 -30.11
N LEU A 82 0.50 -41.84 -31.22
CA LEU A 82 -0.84 -41.70 -31.79
C LEU A 82 -1.40 -43.07 -32.23
N SER A 83 -0.58 -43.89 -32.90
CA SER A 83 -0.94 -45.25 -33.32
C SER A 83 -1.30 -46.16 -32.14
N ARG A 84 -0.54 -46.11 -31.03
CA ARG A 84 -0.87 -46.86 -29.79
C ARG A 84 -2.19 -46.43 -29.17
N ARG A 85 -2.47 -45.12 -29.09
CA ARG A 85 -3.73 -44.59 -28.54
C ARG A 85 -4.94 -45.00 -29.38
N VAL A 86 -4.81 -44.97 -30.71
CA VAL A 86 -5.87 -45.42 -31.63
C VAL A 86 -6.13 -46.92 -31.46
N ARG A 87 -5.07 -47.74 -31.42
CA ARG A 87 -5.19 -49.19 -31.16
C ARG A 87 -5.87 -49.48 -29.83
N ASN A 88 -5.54 -48.75 -28.77
CA ASN A 88 -6.17 -48.92 -27.46
C ASN A 88 -7.66 -48.52 -27.47
N LYS A 89 -8.03 -47.46 -28.21
CA LYS A 89 -9.45 -47.09 -28.41
C LYS A 89 -10.21 -48.20 -29.14
N TRP A 90 -9.62 -48.81 -30.16
CA TRP A 90 -10.22 -49.93 -30.89
C TRP A 90 -10.34 -51.19 -30.04
N LEU A 91 -9.32 -51.52 -29.23
CA LEU A 91 -9.39 -52.65 -28.30
C LEU A 91 -10.50 -52.45 -27.26
N VAL A 92 -10.63 -51.23 -26.71
CA VAL A 92 -11.72 -50.88 -25.80
C VAL A 92 -13.09 -50.93 -26.49
N ALA A 93 -13.19 -50.51 -27.75
CA ALA A 93 -14.44 -50.64 -28.51
C ALA A 93 -14.80 -52.11 -28.76
N LEU A 94 -13.81 -52.94 -29.11
CA LEU A 94 -13.99 -54.37 -29.38
C LEU A 94 -14.37 -55.17 -28.13
N THR A 95 -13.84 -54.81 -26.95
CA THR A 95 -14.25 -55.45 -25.69
C THR A 95 -15.66 -55.04 -25.28
N LEU A 96 -16.06 -53.79 -25.53
CA LEU A 96 -17.42 -53.30 -25.26
C LEU A 96 -18.47 -53.86 -26.22
N THR A 97 -18.15 -54.09 -27.50
CA THR A 97 -19.10 -54.71 -28.45
C THR A 97 -19.33 -56.18 -28.14
N ARG A 98 -18.33 -56.88 -27.60
CA ARG A 98 -18.46 -58.29 -27.20
C ARG A 98 -19.15 -58.50 -25.85
N ASN A 99 -19.22 -57.47 -24.99
CA ASN A 99 -19.79 -57.57 -23.64
C ASN A 99 -20.73 -56.38 -23.34
N PRO A 100 -22.02 -56.46 -23.68
CA PRO A 100 -22.95 -55.33 -23.58
C PRO A 100 -23.20 -54.85 -22.14
N ASN A 101 -23.15 -55.75 -21.15
CA ASN A 101 -23.37 -55.40 -19.74
C ASN A 101 -22.28 -54.46 -19.19
N LEU A 102 -21.04 -54.60 -19.66
CA LEU A 102 -19.91 -53.73 -19.27
C LEU A 102 -20.08 -52.29 -19.77
N VAL A 103 -20.89 -52.06 -20.81
CA VAL A 103 -21.17 -50.69 -21.30
C VAL A 103 -21.96 -49.91 -20.26
N VAL A 104 -22.95 -50.55 -19.63
CA VAL A 104 -23.81 -49.92 -18.61
C VAL A 104 -23.01 -49.64 -17.35
N GLU A 105 -22.25 -50.62 -16.87
CA GLU A 105 -21.38 -50.47 -15.69
C GLU A 105 -20.29 -49.43 -15.90
N ARG A 106 -19.64 -49.42 -17.08
CA ARG A 106 -18.63 -48.40 -17.41
C ARG A 106 -19.24 -47.00 -17.44
N LYS A 107 -20.44 -46.83 -18.00
CA LYS A 107 -21.14 -45.53 -17.99
C LYS A 107 -21.49 -45.10 -16.56
N ALA A 108 -21.92 -46.02 -15.70
CA ALA A 108 -22.20 -45.74 -14.29
C ALA A 108 -20.93 -45.36 -13.52
N ALA A 109 -19.83 -46.11 -13.69
CA ALA A 109 -18.54 -45.83 -13.05
C ALA A 109 -17.92 -44.50 -13.55
N LEU A 110 -18.03 -44.18 -14.83
CA LEU A 110 -17.60 -42.88 -15.38
C LEU A 110 -18.45 -41.73 -14.84
N LYS A 111 -19.76 -41.95 -14.65
CA LYS A 111 -20.64 -40.95 -14.03
C LYS A 111 -20.24 -40.75 -12.56
N GLN A 112 -19.98 -41.84 -11.82
CA GLN A 112 -19.57 -41.81 -10.41
C GLN A 112 -18.22 -41.10 -10.22
N THR A 113 -17.21 -41.42 -11.03
CA THR A 113 -15.90 -40.74 -10.99
C THR A 113 -16.02 -39.25 -11.31
N ARG A 114 -16.83 -38.88 -12.32
CA ARG A 114 -17.08 -37.47 -12.66
C ARG A 114 -17.82 -36.73 -11.54
N THR A 115 -18.76 -37.36 -10.84
CA THR A 115 -19.44 -36.76 -9.70
C THR A 115 -18.52 -36.59 -8.50
N VAL A 116 -17.65 -37.57 -8.24
CA VAL A 116 -16.68 -37.49 -7.13
C VAL A 116 -15.67 -36.38 -7.39
N SER A 117 -15.17 -36.25 -8.63
CA SER A 117 -14.24 -35.16 -8.99
C SER A 117 -14.91 -33.78 -8.93
N SER A 118 -16.18 -33.65 -9.34
CA SER A 118 -16.87 -32.37 -9.21
C SER A 118 -17.11 -31.99 -7.75
N ILE A 119 -17.43 -32.96 -6.89
CA ILE A 119 -17.63 -32.73 -5.46
C ILE A 119 -16.31 -32.30 -4.79
N SER A 120 -15.19 -32.93 -5.13
CA SER A 120 -13.88 -32.53 -4.59
C SER A 120 -13.50 -31.11 -4.99
N ASP A 121 -13.73 -30.73 -6.25
CA ASP A 121 -13.41 -29.38 -6.73
C ASP A 121 -14.25 -28.30 -6.04
N ASP A 122 -15.53 -28.58 -5.79
CA ASP A 122 -16.43 -27.65 -5.11
C ASP A 122 -16.08 -27.49 -3.62
N ILE A 123 -15.66 -28.57 -2.96
CA ILE A 123 -15.16 -28.51 -1.58
C ILE A 123 -13.88 -27.66 -1.51
N VAL A 124 -12.93 -27.88 -2.42
CA VAL A 124 -11.68 -27.10 -2.47
C VAL A 124 -11.96 -25.62 -2.70
N LYS A 125 -12.87 -25.26 -3.61
CA LYS A 125 -13.27 -23.85 -3.86
C LYS A 125 -13.91 -23.20 -2.62
N ARG A 126 -14.75 -23.93 -1.89
CA ARG A 126 -15.38 -23.42 -0.67
C ARG A 126 -14.35 -23.21 0.44
N VAL A 127 -13.49 -24.18 0.68
CA VAL A 127 -12.44 -24.09 1.71
C VAL A 127 -11.48 -22.94 1.41
N THR A 128 -11.01 -22.84 0.16
CA THR A 128 -10.12 -21.75 -0.26
C THR A 128 -10.78 -20.39 -0.11
N PHE A 129 -12.07 -20.24 -0.42
CA PHE A 129 -12.80 -18.98 -0.24
C PHE A 129 -12.91 -18.56 1.24
N TRP A 130 -13.21 -19.50 2.15
CA TRP A 130 -13.30 -19.20 3.58
C TRP A 130 -11.94 -18.85 4.18
N VAL A 131 -10.89 -19.57 3.79
CA VAL A 131 -9.52 -19.28 4.23
C VAL A 131 -9.08 -17.90 3.75
N THR A 132 -9.29 -17.55 2.49
CA THR A 132 -8.95 -16.21 1.99
C THR A 132 -9.80 -15.13 2.63
N SER A 133 -11.08 -15.42 2.94
CA SER A 133 -11.95 -14.49 3.66
C SER A 133 -11.45 -14.18 5.05
N ALA A 134 -11.02 -15.19 5.81
CA ALA A 134 -10.43 -14.97 7.14
C ALA A 134 -9.16 -14.10 7.05
N VAL A 135 -8.29 -14.38 6.08
CA VAL A 135 -7.07 -13.57 5.84
C VAL A 135 -7.43 -12.13 5.43
N ALA A 136 -8.42 -11.94 4.56
CA ALA A 136 -8.87 -10.63 4.13
C ALA A 136 -9.45 -9.80 5.29
N VAL A 137 -10.19 -10.42 6.21
CA VAL A 137 -10.73 -9.75 7.41
C VAL A 137 -9.60 -9.33 8.35
N ILE A 138 -8.62 -10.19 8.60
CA ILE A 138 -7.45 -9.85 9.43
C ILE A 138 -6.68 -8.71 8.79
N PHE A 139 -6.48 -8.77 7.48
CA PHE A 139 -5.82 -7.73 6.71
C PHE A 139 -6.56 -6.40 6.84
N THR A 140 -7.88 -6.34 6.57
CA THR A 140 -8.64 -5.08 6.70
C THR A 140 -8.66 -4.53 8.12
N ALA A 141 -8.68 -5.39 9.14
CA ALA A 141 -8.57 -4.97 10.55
C ALA A 141 -7.21 -4.29 10.84
N VAL A 142 -6.10 -4.94 10.47
CA VAL A 142 -4.75 -4.35 10.62
C VAL A 142 -4.62 -3.04 9.83
N TYR A 143 -5.18 -3.00 8.63
CA TYR A 143 -5.17 -1.82 7.77
C TYR A 143 -5.92 -0.64 8.40
N THR A 144 -7.08 -0.91 8.99
CA THR A 144 -7.88 0.13 9.67
C THR A 144 -7.12 0.69 10.87
N LEU A 145 -6.46 -0.17 11.65
CA LEU A 145 -5.63 0.26 12.79
C LEU A 145 -4.44 1.12 12.35
N ASP A 146 -3.70 0.70 11.31
CA ASP A 146 -2.58 1.48 10.76
C ASP A 146 -3.04 2.85 10.22
N MET A 147 -4.22 2.92 9.61
CA MET A 147 -4.80 4.20 9.16
C MET A 147 -5.07 5.16 10.33
N GLN A 148 -5.57 4.66 11.47
CA GLN A 148 -5.79 5.49 12.66
C GLN A 148 -4.48 6.02 13.26
N LEU A 149 -3.42 5.21 13.26
CA LEU A 149 -2.10 5.63 13.74
C LEU A 149 -1.51 6.73 12.86
N ARG A 150 -1.56 6.55 11.53
CA ARG A 150 -1.07 7.55 10.57
C ARG A 150 -1.87 8.82 10.58
N TYR A 151 -3.18 8.74 10.77
CA TYR A 151 -4.01 9.92 10.95
C TYR A 151 -3.48 10.80 12.09
N ARG A 152 -3.14 10.22 13.25
CA ARG A 152 -2.52 10.98 14.37
C ARG A 152 -1.20 11.63 13.95
N GLU A 153 -0.35 10.91 13.23
CA GLU A 153 0.92 11.48 12.73
C GLU A 153 0.69 12.64 11.77
N HIS A 154 -0.26 12.51 10.85
CA HIS A 154 -0.60 13.55 9.87
C HIS A 154 -1.20 14.78 10.54
N THR A 155 -2.08 14.61 11.54
CA THR A 155 -2.63 15.73 12.33
C THR A 155 -1.51 16.47 13.06
N VAL A 156 -0.56 15.76 13.69
CA VAL A 156 0.59 16.38 14.39
C VAL A 156 1.53 17.10 13.42
N LYS A 157 1.81 16.53 12.24
CA LYS A 157 2.61 17.21 11.20
C LYS A 157 1.93 18.51 10.75
N LEU A 158 0.61 18.47 10.59
CA LEU A 158 -0.16 19.62 10.15
C LEU A 158 -0.24 20.71 11.24
N TRP A 159 -0.31 20.34 12.53
CA TRP A 159 -0.17 21.29 13.65
C TRP A 159 1.21 21.95 13.70
N LYS A 160 2.28 21.24 13.29
CA LYS A 160 3.63 21.82 13.17
C LYS A 160 3.77 22.74 11.95
N GLY A 161 2.79 22.76 11.06
CA GLY A 161 2.83 23.52 9.80
C GLY A 161 3.59 22.80 8.67
N ASP A 162 3.99 21.54 8.86
CA ASP A 162 4.59 20.73 7.79
C ASP A 162 3.49 20.22 6.84
N ARG A 163 3.46 20.81 5.64
CA ARG A 163 2.48 20.50 4.58
C ARG A 163 3.06 19.66 3.45
N SER A 164 4.20 19.00 3.65
CA SER A 164 4.87 18.18 2.63
C SER A 164 4.00 17.08 1.99
N PHE A 165 2.94 16.64 2.66
CA PHE A 165 1.99 15.64 2.14
C PHE A 165 0.77 16.26 1.46
N VAL A 166 0.49 17.56 1.66
CA VAL A 166 -0.68 18.23 1.09
C VAL A 166 -0.37 18.60 -0.37
N PRO A 167 -1.29 18.36 -1.31
CA PRO A 167 -1.08 18.75 -2.70
C PRO A 167 -0.84 20.26 -2.80
N GLU A 168 0.08 20.66 -3.68
CA GLU A 168 0.45 22.07 -3.89
C GLU A 168 -0.68 22.90 -4.52
N GLY A 169 -1.72 22.23 -5.04
CA GLY A 169 -2.95 22.86 -5.52
C GLY A 169 -3.73 23.50 -4.36
N LYS A 170 -3.86 24.83 -4.38
CA LYS A 170 -4.71 25.56 -3.44
C LYS A 170 -6.17 25.18 -3.67
N LEU A 171 -6.69 24.25 -2.86
CA LEU A 171 -8.13 23.96 -2.82
C LEU A 171 -8.87 25.21 -2.32
N LEU A 172 -9.97 25.54 -2.99
CA LEU A 172 -10.87 26.58 -2.50
C LEU A 172 -11.45 26.17 -1.13
N PHE A 173 -11.76 27.14 -0.28
CA PHE A 173 -12.31 26.86 1.05
C PHE A 173 -13.65 26.10 0.98
N SER A 174 -14.48 26.43 -0.01
CA SER A 174 -15.74 25.72 -0.30
C SER A 174 -15.52 24.26 -0.69
N GLU A 175 -14.54 23.99 -1.55
CA GLU A 175 -14.20 22.63 -2.00
C GLU A 175 -13.65 21.79 -0.85
N THR A 176 -12.80 22.38 -0.01
CA THR A 176 -12.23 21.74 1.19
C THR A 176 -13.33 21.35 2.17
N LEU A 177 -14.32 22.23 2.38
CA LEU A 177 -15.47 21.96 3.23
C LEU A 177 -16.34 20.83 2.67
N VAL A 178 -16.68 20.87 1.38
CA VAL A 178 -17.45 19.79 0.74
C VAL A 178 -16.70 18.46 0.79
N ALA A 179 -15.37 18.48 0.61
CA ALA A 179 -14.51 17.32 0.72
C ALA A 179 -14.55 16.70 2.14
N SER A 180 -14.51 17.53 3.19
CA SER A 180 -14.66 17.05 4.57
C SER A 180 -16.02 16.43 4.88
N LEU A 181 -17.11 16.96 4.31
CA LEU A 181 -18.45 16.42 4.51
C LEU A 181 -18.62 15.03 3.87
N ARG A 182 -17.88 14.78 2.78
CA ARG A 182 -17.89 13.49 2.08
C ARG A 182 -16.99 12.43 2.73
N TYR A 183 -16.04 12.85 3.56
CA TYR A 183 -15.01 11.96 4.11
C TYR A 183 -15.57 10.75 4.86
N SER A 184 -16.54 10.93 5.75
CA SER A 184 -17.09 9.83 6.56
C SER A 184 -17.76 8.73 5.69
N GLY A 185 -18.56 9.14 4.71
CA GLY A 185 -19.20 8.22 3.77
C GLY A 185 -18.20 7.54 2.85
N TYR A 186 -17.19 8.29 2.37
CA TYR A 186 -16.13 7.71 1.54
C TYR A 186 -15.30 6.71 2.34
N HIS A 187 -14.95 7.00 3.59
CA HIS A 187 -14.18 6.06 4.41
C HIS A 187 -14.86 4.69 4.53
N VAL A 188 -16.16 4.66 4.83
CA VAL A 188 -16.90 3.39 4.92
C VAL A 188 -17.06 2.72 3.54
N ALA A 189 -17.36 3.50 2.49
CA ALA A 189 -17.55 2.94 1.15
C ALA A 189 -16.26 2.35 0.56
N PHE A 190 -15.13 3.05 0.70
CA PHE A 190 -13.84 2.60 0.19
C PHE A 190 -13.29 1.41 0.99
N THR A 191 -13.50 1.35 2.31
CA THR A 191 -13.11 0.17 3.11
C THR A 191 -13.93 -1.07 2.72
N LEU A 192 -15.24 -0.91 2.48
CA LEU A 192 -16.10 -2.01 2.00
C LEU A 192 -15.69 -2.50 0.60
N TRP A 193 -15.51 -1.58 -0.35
CA TRP A 193 -15.05 -1.92 -1.70
C TRP A 193 -13.66 -2.53 -1.69
N GLY A 194 -12.74 -1.98 -0.89
CA GLY A 194 -11.40 -2.50 -0.70
C GLY A 194 -11.42 -3.93 -0.15
N PHE A 195 -12.29 -4.23 0.81
CA PHE A 195 -12.47 -5.59 1.32
C PHE A 195 -12.91 -6.56 0.22
N ILE A 196 -13.94 -6.20 -0.56
CA ILE A 196 -14.45 -7.04 -1.66
C ILE A 196 -13.34 -7.31 -2.69
N ILE A 197 -12.63 -6.26 -3.10
CA ILE A 197 -11.57 -6.36 -4.11
C ILE A 197 -10.39 -7.19 -3.60
N VAL A 198 -9.92 -6.95 -2.38
CA VAL A 198 -8.83 -7.73 -1.75
C VAL A 198 -9.25 -9.18 -1.60
N GLN A 199 -10.49 -9.46 -1.20
CA GLN A 199 -11.01 -10.83 -1.10
C GLN A 199 -10.98 -11.54 -2.45
N LEU A 200 -11.50 -10.90 -3.50
CA LEU A 200 -11.50 -11.48 -4.85
C LEU A 200 -10.08 -11.69 -5.37
N LEU A 201 -9.17 -10.74 -5.14
CA LEU A 201 -7.79 -10.84 -5.57
C LEU A 201 -7.04 -11.96 -4.83
N LEU A 202 -7.16 -12.04 -3.51
CA LEU A 202 -6.54 -13.11 -2.72
C LEU A 202 -7.07 -14.48 -3.13
N TRP A 203 -8.37 -14.59 -3.38
CA TRP A 203 -8.97 -15.83 -3.86
C TRP A 203 -8.49 -16.21 -5.27
N LEU A 204 -8.40 -15.26 -6.20
CA LEU A 204 -7.84 -15.51 -7.54
C LEU A 204 -6.37 -15.91 -7.50
N VAL A 205 -5.55 -15.20 -6.72
CA VAL A 205 -4.11 -15.50 -6.57
C VAL A 205 -3.93 -16.88 -5.94
N TRP A 206 -4.67 -17.19 -4.87
CA TRP A 206 -4.59 -18.49 -4.22
C TRP A 206 -5.03 -19.63 -5.15
N SER A 207 -6.10 -19.42 -5.92
CA SER A 207 -6.57 -20.39 -6.92
C SER A 207 -5.55 -20.57 -8.05
N PHE A 208 -4.95 -19.48 -8.53
CA PHE A 208 -3.88 -19.52 -9.53
C PHE A 208 -2.67 -20.30 -9.01
N ILE A 209 -2.24 -20.06 -7.77
CA ILE A 209 -1.14 -20.79 -7.14
C ILE A 209 -1.43 -22.28 -7.13
N ILE A 210 -2.63 -22.71 -6.73
CA ILE A 210 -2.99 -24.15 -6.69
C ILE A 210 -2.94 -24.78 -8.08
N VAL A 211 -3.50 -24.12 -9.10
CA VAL A 211 -3.56 -24.67 -10.46
C VAL A 211 -2.17 -24.76 -11.09
N PHE A 212 -1.35 -23.73 -10.92
CA PHE A 212 -0.03 -23.65 -11.54
C PHE A 212 1.10 -24.21 -10.67
N TRP A 213 0.81 -24.68 -9.45
CA TRP A 213 1.83 -25.16 -8.51
C TRP A 213 2.70 -26.26 -9.10
N ASP A 214 2.08 -27.23 -9.78
CA ASP A 214 2.77 -28.42 -10.27
C ASP A 214 3.66 -28.08 -11.47
N GLU A 215 3.13 -27.33 -12.43
CA GLU A 215 3.88 -26.83 -13.58
C GLU A 215 5.01 -25.88 -13.16
N ALA A 216 4.75 -25.01 -12.18
CA ALA A 216 5.76 -24.09 -11.64
C ALA A 216 6.90 -24.83 -10.95
N ARG A 217 6.62 -25.90 -10.19
CA ARG A 217 7.67 -26.74 -9.58
C ARG A 217 8.51 -27.44 -10.64
N TYR A 218 7.87 -28.01 -11.67
CA TYR A 218 8.57 -28.65 -12.77
C TYR A 218 9.49 -27.66 -13.52
N LEU A 219 8.99 -26.47 -13.85
CA LEU A 219 9.78 -25.42 -14.49
C LEU A 219 10.92 -24.93 -13.59
N LEU A 220 10.67 -24.79 -12.28
CA LEU A 220 11.68 -24.38 -11.32
C LEU A 220 12.79 -25.43 -11.22
N GLU A 221 12.47 -26.71 -11.04
CA GLU A 221 13.47 -27.79 -10.97
C GLU A 221 14.28 -27.92 -12.25
N LYS A 222 13.68 -27.67 -13.41
CA LYS A 222 14.37 -27.76 -14.70
C LYS A 222 15.24 -26.54 -15.01
N TYR A 223 14.82 -25.34 -14.64
CA TYR A 223 15.46 -24.08 -15.04
C TYR A 223 16.03 -23.26 -13.86
N TRP A 224 16.12 -23.82 -12.64
CA TRP A 224 16.62 -23.10 -11.47
C TRP A 224 18.02 -22.52 -11.68
N LEU A 225 18.90 -23.25 -12.37
CA LEU A 225 20.27 -22.82 -12.64
C LEU A 225 20.28 -21.62 -13.59
N THR A 226 19.45 -21.63 -14.63
CA THR A 226 19.28 -20.50 -15.56
C THR A 226 18.73 -19.26 -14.85
N LEU A 227 17.75 -19.43 -13.96
CA LEU A 227 17.23 -18.34 -13.12
C LEU A 227 18.30 -17.81 -12.15
N GLY A 228 19.08 -18.70 -11.55
CA GLY A 228 20.20 -18.33 -10.67
C GLY A 228 21.28 -17.54 -11.41
N VAL A 229 21.68 -18.00 -12.60
CA VAL A 229 22.69 -17.32 -13.43
C VAL A 229 22.20 -15.96 -13.92
N THR A 230 20.95 -15.84 -14.36
CA THR A 230 20.38 -14.55 -14.78
C THR A 230 20.28 -13.55 -13.63
N PHE A 231 19.90 -14.00 -12.43
CA PHE A 231 19.91 -13.18 -11.22
C PHE A 231 21.34 -12.76 -10.83
N ALA A 232 22.28 -13.71 -10.81
CA ALA A 232 23.69 -13.44 -10.53
C ALA A 232 24.29 -12.47 -11.54
N PHE A 233 23.89 -12.55 -12.82
CA PHE A 233 24.31 -11.61 -13.84
C PHE A 233 23.73 -10.21 -13.60
N TYR A 234 22.44 -10.08 -13.26
CA TYR A 234 21.82 -8.78 -12.93
C TYR A 234 22.49 -8.09 -11.73
N TYR A 235 22.66 -8.81 -10.60
CA TYR A 235 23.34 -8.25 -9.43
C TYR A 235 24.84 -8.09 -9.64
N GLY A 236 25.44 -8.97 -10.45
CA GLY A 236 26.83 -8.90 -10.87
C GLY A 236 27.10 -7.63 -11.67
N GLN A 237 26.22 -7.24 -12.59
CA GLN A 237 26.32 -5.96 -13.30
C GLN A 237 26.30 -4.77 -12.33
N VAL A 238 25.40 -4.78 -11.33
CA VAL A 238 25.37 -3.72 -10.30
C VAL A 238 26.68 -3.68 -9.51
N TYR A 239 27.19 -4.83 -9.08
CA TYR A 239 28.41 -4.92 -8.28
C TYR A 239 29.67 -4.50 -9.07
N ILE A 240 29.81 -5.00 -10.31
CA ILE A 240 30.90 -4.62 -11.22
C ILE A 240 30.85 -3.11 -11.49
N SER A 241 29.65 -2.54 -11.66
CA SER A 241 29.51 -1.10 -11.89
C SER A 241 30.00 -0.24 -10.70
N GLN A 242 29.80 -0.73 -9.47
CA GLN A 242 30.26 -0.05 -8.26
C GLN A 242 31.79 -0.13 -8.08
N ILE A 243 32.42 -1.21 -8.55
CA ILE A 243 33.87 -1.42 -8.38
C ILE A 243 34.70 -0.77 -9.48
N VAL A 244 34.24 -0.87 -10.74
CA VAL A 244 35.05 -0.55 -11.93
C VAL A 244 34.80 0.87 -12.43
N PHE A 245 33.56 1.38 -12.33
CA PHE A 245 33.18 2.64 -12.96
C PHE A 245 33.04 3.81 -11.99
N LEU A 246 32.72 3.58 -10.72
CA LEU A 246 32.61 4.66 -9.75
C LEU A 246 33.99 5.08 -9.24
N GLN A 247 34.25 6.38 -9.27
CA GLN A 247 35.44 6.99 -8.72
C GLN A 247 35.50 6.69 -7.22
N ARG A 248 36.52 5.93 -6.81
CA ARG A 248 36.84 5.76 -5.40
C ARG A 248 37.35 7.10 -4.91
N ALA A 249 36.56 7.79 -4.10
CA ALA A 249 37.00 9.02 -3.46
C ALA A 249 38.26 8.72 -2.63
N PRO A 250 39.42 9.31 -2.94
CA PRO A 250 40.56 9.28 -2.04
C PRO A 250 40.32 10.34 -0.98
N ASP A 251 39.46 10.05 0.00
CA ASP A 251 39.40 10.90 1.19
C ASP A 251 40.69 10.62 1.99
N LEU A 252 41.61 11.59 1.85
CA LEU A 252 42.74 11.83 2.72
C LEU A 252 42.29 11.72 4.19
N GLU A 253 43.13 11.06 4.99
CA GLU A 253 43.05 10.91 6.45
C GLU A 253 42.01 9.94 7.03
N LYS A 254 42.48 8.68 7.13
CA LYS A 254 42.50 7.92 8.40
C LYS A 254 41.27 8.09 9.32
N LYS A 255 40.18 7.38 9.02
CA LYS A 255 39.41 6.65 10.07
C LYS A 255 38.56 5.53 9.46
N SER A 256 39.03 4.30 9.67
CA SER A 256 38.36 3.01 9.40
C SER A 256 38.00 2.71 7.93
N ALA A 257 38.70 1.71 7.36
CA ALA A 257 38.48 1.18 6.01
C ALA A 257 37.04 0.68 5.75
N PHE A 258 36.22 0.52 6.80
CA PHE A 258 34.84 0.07 6.71
C PHE A 258 33.84 1.19 6.35
N ILE A 259 34.14 2.46 6.68
CA ILE A 259 33.23 3.59 6.42
C ILE A 259 33.41 4.17 4.99
N CYS A 260 34.53 3.88 4.34
CA CYS A 260 34.89 4.40 3.01
C CYS A 260 33.96 3.91 1.87
N TRP A 261 33.26 2.78 2.05
CA TRP A 261 32.29 2.28 1.06
C TRP A 261 31.02 3.14 0.94
N LYS A 262 30.79 4.10 1.86
CA LYS A 262 29.50 4.79 1.98
C LYS A 262 29.45 6.16 1.30
N ARG A 263 30.56 6.73 0.84
CA ARG A 263 30.58 8.00 0.09
C ARG A 263 31.34 7.87 -1.22
N THR A 264 30.74 7.14 -2.13
CA THR A 264 31.13 7.18 -3.54
C THR A 264 30.60 8.47 -4.15
N SER A 265 31.49 9.36 -4.60
CA SER A 265 31.10 10.52 -5.41
C SER A 265 30.59 10.04 -6.77
N PHE A 266 29.64 10.76 -7.38
CA PHE A 266 29.14 10.52 -8.74
C PHE A 266 30.19 10.91 -9.80
N GLY A 267 31.44 10.50 -9.61
CA GLY A 267 32.52 10.61 -10.59
C GLY A 267 32.67 9.26 -11.29
N LEU A 268 32.80 9.27 -12.62
CA LEU A 268 33.04 8.07 -13.41
C LEU A 268 34.53 7.96 -13.72
N ASP A 269 35.17 6.90 -13.25
CA ASP A 269 36.53 6.57 -13.66
C ASP A 269 36.49 5.89 -15.04
N ASN A 270 37.41 6.29 -15.92
CA ASN A 270 37.58 5.76 -17.28
C ASN A 270 36.29 5.70 -18.13
N ARG A 271 35.71 6.88 -18.39
CA ARG A 271 34.49 7.11 -19.19
C ARG A 271 34.44 6.35 -20.53
N ARG A 272 35.58 6.08 -21.17
CA ARG A 272 35.63 5.36 -22.46
C ARG A 272 35.22 3.89 -22.31
N VAL A 273 35.74 3.20 -21.28
CA VAL A 273 35.40 1.79 -21.02
C VAL A 273 33.93 1.67 -20.64
N PHE A 274 33.39 2.62 -19.86
CA PHE A 274 31.96 2.67 -19.56
C PHE A 274 31.10 2.70 -20.83
N HIS A 275 31.40 3.58 -21.79
CA HIS A 275 30.64 3.67 -23.05
C HIS A 275 30.73 2.39 -23.88
N VAL A 276 31.91 1.76 -23.97
CA VAL A 276 32.09 0.47 -24.67
C VAL A 276 31.31 -0.64 -23.98
N THR A 277 31.34 -0.72 -22.65
CA THR A 277 30.59 -1.72 -21.88
C THR A 277 29.07 -1.53 -22.02
N VAL A 278 28.56 -0.30 -21.99
CA VAL A 278 27.13 -0.02 -22.21
C VAL A 278 26.71 -0.46 -23.61
N TYR A 279 27.53 -0.22 -24.63
CA TYR A 279 27.25 -0.65 -26.00
C TYR A 279 27.20 -2.18 -26.13
N ILE A 280 28.18 -2.89 -25.57
CA ILE A 280 28.22 -4.38 -25.60
C ILE A 280 27.02 -4.97 -24.84
N LEU A 281 26.64 -4.40 -23.70
CA LEU A 281 25.55 -4.89 -22.87
C LEU A 281 24.15 -4.43 -23.31
N MET A 282 24.04 -3.61 -24.36
CA MET A 282 22.79 -3.01 -24.80
C MET A 282 21.68 -4.04 -25.04
N PHE A 283 21.99 -5.13 -25.76
CA PHE A 283 21.01 -6.16 -26.10
C PHE A 283 20.51 -6.93 -24.87
N VAL A 284 21.41 -7.26 -23.94
CA VAL A 284 21.04 -7.97 -22.70
C VAL A 284 20.23 -7.05 -21.79
N ASN A 285 20.62 -5.78 -21.68
CA ASN A 285 19.89 -4.77 -20.91
C ASN A 285 18.50 -4.49 -21.49
N PHE A 286 18.31 -4.60 -22.81
CA PHE A 286 16.99 -4.52 -23.43
C PHE A 286 16.05 -5.65 -22.97
N LEU A 287 16.52 -6.90 -22.98
CA LEU A 287 15.75 -8.05 -22.49
C LEU A 287 15.43 -7.91 -20.99
N LEU A 288 16.41 -7.52 -20.17
CA LEU A 288 16.20 -7.21 -18.75
C LEU A 288 15.20 -6.06 -18.56
N GLY A 289 15.21 -5.07 -19.46
CA GLY A 289 14.27 -3.96 -19.48
C GLY A 289 12.82 -4.40 -19.70
N ILE A 290 12.57 -5.35 -20.61
CA ILE A 290 11.23 -5.92 -20.82
C ILE A 290 10.73 -6.61 -19.55
N VAL A 291 11.57 -7.45 -18.93
CA VAL A 291 11.23 -8.14 -17.68
C VAL A 291 10.99 -7.13 -16.55
N SER A 292 11.83 -6.10 -16.43
CA SER A 292 11.66 -5.02 -15.46
C SER A 292 10.36 -4.25 -15.65
N CYS A 293 9.97 -3.97 -16.91
CA CYS A 293 8.70 -3.32 -17.23
C CYS A 293 7.50 -4.19 -16.80
N PHE A 294 7.55 -5.49 -17.07
CA PHE A 294 6.51 -6.42 -16.61
C PHE A 294 6.41 -6.46 -15.08
N VAL A 295 7.56 -6.55 -14.39
CA VAL A 295 7.62 -6.49 -12.92
C VAL A 295 7.09 -5.15 -12.38
N ARG A 296 7.34 -4.03 -13.08
CA ARG A 296 6.78 -2.71 -12.74
C ARG A 296 5.26 -2.72 -12.79
N ILE A 297 4.67 -3.30 -13.84
CA ILE A 297 3.20 -3.43 -13.98
C ILE A 297 2.64 -4.30 -12.85
N LEU A 298 3.25 -5.45 -12.57
CA LEU A 298 2.83 -6.33 -11.47
C LEU A 298 2.88 -5.64 -10.11
N LYS A 299 3.96 -4.90 -9.81
CA LYS A 299 4.08 -4.11 -8.57
C LYS A 299 3.01 -3.03 -8.49
N ALA A 300 2.76 -2.31 -9.58
CA ALA A 300 1.73 -1.28 -9.63
C ALA A 300 0.33 -1.85 -9.39
N LEU A 301 0.01 -3.00 -10.00
CA LEU A 301 -1.25 -3.70 -9.80
C LEU A 301 -1.38 -4.18 -8.35
N ALA A 302 -0.35 -4.86 -7.82
CA ALA A 302 -0.37 -5.38 -6.46
C ALA A 302 -0.54 -4.26 -5.42
N PHE A 303 0.31 -3.22 -5.45
CA PHE A 303 0.19 -2.12 -4.50
C PHE A 303 -1.06 -1.28 -4.72
N GLY A 304 -1.43 -0.99 -5.97
CA GLY A 304 -2.65 -0.24 -6.28
C GLY A 304 -3.90 -0.93 -5.74
N THR A 305 -4.02 -2.24 -5.93
CA THR A 305 -5.18 -3.00 -5.43
C THR A 305 -5.15 -3.17 -3.91
N LEU A 306 -3.99 -3.42 -3.29
CA LEU A 306 -3.90 -3.54 -1.82
C LEU A 306 -4.19 -2.23 -1.10
N TYR A 307 -3.91 -1.08 -1.73
CA TYR A 307 -4.14 0.24 -1.14
C TYR A 307 -5.46 0.90 -1.57
N ILE A 308 -6.25 0.27 -2.47
CA ILE A 308 -7.48 0.89 -3.00
C ILE A 308 -8.52 1.23 -1.93
N GLY A 309 -8.56 0.46 -0.84
CA GLY A 309 -9.48 0.69 0.26
C GLY A 309 -9.05 1.77 1.25
N ARG A 310 -7.86 2.37 1.05
CA ARG A 310 -7.32 3.41 1.93
C ARG A 310 -7.45 4.79 1.30
N LEU A 311 -7.69 5.79 2.14
CA LEU A 311 -7.81 7.19 1.73
C LEU A 311 -6.59 8.04 2.13
N ASP A 312 -5.67 7.50 2.94
CA ASP A 312 -4.51 8.23 3.46
C ASP A 312 -3.33 8.29 2.48
N ARG A 313 -3.31 7.40 1.49
CA ARG A 313 -2.28 7.32 0.45
C ARG A 313 -2.91 7.52 -0.92
N LEU A 314 -2.18 8.23 -1.77
CA LEU A 314 -2.58 8.43 -3.15
C LEU A 314 -2.33 7.16 -3.96
N LEU A 315 -3.34 6.76 -4.75
CA LEU A 315 -3.16 5.74 -5.78
C LEU A 315 -2.50 6.31 -7.05
N LEU A 316 -2.67 7.61 -7.28
CA LEU A 316 -2.16 8.31 -8.45
C LEU A 316 -0.73 8.81 -8.25
N MET A 317 -0.09 9.18 -9.37
CA MET A 317 1.23 9.80 -9.38
C MET A 317 1.21 11.16 -8.65
N ARG A 318 2.37 11.55 -8.10
CA ARG A 318 2.61 12.91 -7.59
C ARG A 318 2.23 13.91 -8.69
N ASP A 319 1.56 15.00 -8.32
CA ASP A 319 0.95 16.04 -9.19
C ASP A 319 -0.46 15.74 -9.73
N TRP A 320 -0.88 14.47 -9.79
CA TRP A 320 -2.25 14.08 -10.16
C TRP A 320 -3.13 13.79 -8.94
N GLU A 321 -2.71 14.33 -7.79
CA GLU A 321 -3.28 14.07 -6.47
C GLU A 321 -4.73 14.54 -6.34
N THR A 322 -5.07 15.66 -6.99
CA THR A 322 -6.40 16.29 -6.92
C THR A 322 -7.47 15.51 -7.67
N TRP A 323 -7.07 14.62 -8.59
CA TRP A 323 -8.01 13.79 -9.33
C TRP A 323 -8.54 12.61 -8.49
N ASP A 324 -7.80 12.23 -7.44
CA ASP A 324 -8.26 11.27 -6.45
C ASP A 324 -9.23 11.93 -5.47
N ARG A 325 -10.53 11.64 -5.65
CA ARG A 325 -11.59 12.14 -4.78
C ARG A 325 -11.52 11.56 -3.36
N GLY A 326 -10.99 10.36 -3.20
CA GLY A 326 -10.83 9.72 -1.90
C GLY A 326 -9.77 10.45 -1.08
N TYR A 327 -8.59 10.65 -1.67
CA TYR A 327 -7.50 11.39 -1.04
C TYR A 327 -7.86 12.86 -0.78
N THR A 328 -8.51 13.54 -1.74
CA THR A 328 -8.96 14.92 -1.58
C THR A 328 -9.95 15.08 -0.42
N ALA A 329 -10.86 14.11 -0.23
CA ALA A 329 -11.78 14.09 0.92
C ALA A 329 -11.03 13.97 2.26
N TYR A 330 -10.02 13.10 2.33
CA TYR A 330 -9.18 12.93 3.53
C TYR A 330 -8.37 14.20 3.85
N VAL A 331 -7.70 14.79 2.87
CA VAL A 331 -6.94 16.04 3.07
C VAL A 331 -7.87 17.19 3.47
N GLY A 332 -9.03 17.31 2.83
CA GLY A 332 -10.02 18.34 3.16
C GLY A 332 -10.54 18.21 4.59
N PHE A 333 -10.83 16.99 5.03
CA PHE A 333 -11.18 16.70 6.42
C PHE A 333 -10.08 17.10 7.40
N LEU A 334 -8.82 16.73 7.12
CA LEU A 334 -7.70 17.03 8.00
C LEU A 334 -7.42 18.54 8.11
N GLN A 335 -7.53 19.27 7.00
CA GLN A 335 -7.36 20.72 6.98
C GLN A 335 -8.47 21.44 7.76
N LEU A 336 -9.72 21.01 7.58
CA LEU A 336 -10.85 21.55 8.33
C LEU A 336 -10.68 21.30 9.83
N GLU A 337 -10.29 20.08 10.20
CA GLU A 337 -10.06 19.72 11.59
C GLU A 337 -8.97 20.60 12.21
N VAL A 338 -7.80 20.72 11.58
CA VAL A 338 -6.72 21.57 12.10
C VAL A 338 -7.12 23.05 12.20
N ALA A 339 -7.95 23.55 11.27
CA ALA A 339 -8.44 24.93 11.32
C ALA A 339 -9.35 25.18 12.54
N HIS A 340 -10.18 24.21 12.92
CA HIS A 340 -11.14 24.37 14.03
C HIS A 340 -10.63 23.90 15.39
N THR A 341 -9.77 22.88 15.42
CA THR A 341 -9.34 22.22 16.67
C THR A 341 -7.85 22.37 16.96
N HIS A 342 -7.23 23.47 16.51
CA HIS A 342 -5.83 23.72 16.80
C HIS A 342 -5.58 23.81 18.32
N PRO A 343 -4.78 22.90 18.93
CA PRO A 343 -4.68 22.78 20.38
C PRO A 343 -4.09 24.04 21.04
N VAL A 344 -3.15 24.72 20.37
CA VAL A 344 -2.58 25.99 20.86
C VAL A 344 -3.63 27.10 20.91
N LEU A 345 -4.56 27.14 19.94
CA LEU A 345 -5.60 28.18 19.90
C LEU A 345 -6.66 27.92 20.98
N ILE A 346 -7.09 26.66 21.12
CA ILE A 346 -8.06 26.26 22.16
C ILE A 346 -7.51 26.55 23.55
N THR A 347 -6.26 26.14 23.83
CA THR A 347 -5.63 26.39 25.13
C THR A 347 -5.44 27.88 25.40
N PHE A 348 -5.07 28.67 24.39
CA PHE A 348 -4.98 30.13 24.50
C PHE A 348 -6.33 30.76 24.85
N CYS A 349 -7.40 30.40 24.14
CA CYS A 349 -8.76 30.88 24.44
C CYS A 349 -9.20 30.48 25.86
N HIS A 350 -8.89 29.25 26.29
CA HIS A 350 -9.18 28.79 27.65
C HIS A 350 -8.42 29.60 28.72
N PHE A 351 -7.15 29.94 28.48
CA PHE A 351 -6.39 30.82 29.37
C PHE A 351 -6.99 32.23 29.44
N LEU A 352 -7.39 32.81 28.31
CA LEU A 352 -8.06 34.11 28.27
C LEU A 352 -9.36 34.10 29.06
N GLN A 353 -10.21 33.08 28.83
CA GLN A 353 -11.48 32.95 29.53
C GLN A 353 -11.30 32.77 31.04
N LYS A 354 -10.31 31.97 31.47
CA LYS A 354 -9.98 31.79 32.88
C LYS A 354 -9.51 33.11 33.52
N THR A 355 -8.74 33.91 32.79
CA THR A 355 -8.27 35.22 33.26
C THR A 355 -9.44 36.19 33.46
N VAL A 356 -10.34 36.30 32.48
CA VAL A 356 -11.53 37.16 32.58
C VAL A 356 -12.44 36.74 33.75
N LYS A 357 -12.71 35.44 33.92
CA LYS A 357 -13.51 34.94 35.05
C LYS A 357 -12.87 35.23 36.40
N THR A 358 -11.54 35.12 36.50
CA THR A 358 -10.80 35.42 37.73
C THR A 358 -10.86 36.92 38.05
N ASP A 359 -10.68 37.76 37.03
CA ASP A 359 -10.80 39.21 37.18
C ASP A 359 -12.22 39.62 37.58
N GLN A 360 -13.27 39.04 36.99
CA GLN A 360 -14.66 39.26 37.39
C GLN A 360 -14.93 38.82 38.84
N ALA A 361 -14.48 37.62 39.24
CA ALA A 361 -14.65 37.14 40.62
C ALA A 361 -13.89 37.99 41.64
N SER A 362 -12.71 38.51 41.28
CA SER A 362 -11.97 39.44 42.14
C SER A 362 -12.65 40.79 42.22
N SER A 363 -13.14 41.35 41.09
CA SER A 363 -13.86 42.62 41.05
C SER A 363 -15.16 42.55 41.86
N GLN A 364 -15.90 41.45 41.78
CA GLN A 364 -17.13 41.24 42.57
C GLN A 364 -16.86 41.13 44.07
N LYS A 365 -15.72 40.53 44.48
CA LYS A 365 -15.24 40.51 45.88
C LYS A 365 -14.82 41.90 46.39
N TYR A 366 -14.24 42.74 45.53
CA TYR A 366 -13.92 44.12 45.89
C TYR A 366 -15.19 44.95 46.06
N THR A 367 -16.16 44.86 45.15
CA THR A 367 -17.44 45.60 45.26
C THR A 367 -18.25 45.20 46.49
N THR A 368 -18.27 43.91 46.86
CA THR A 368 -18.93 43.47 48.10
C THR A 368 -18.21 43.93 49.36
N LYS A 369 -16.86 43.90 49.39
CA LYS A 369 -16.11 44.46 50.51
C LYS A 369 -16.27 45.97 50.65
N GLU A 370 -16.31 46.69 49.54
CA GLU A 370 -16.49 48.15 49.49
C GLU A 370 -17.90 48.53 49.97
N LEU A 371 -18.95 47.85 49.49
CA LEU A 371 -20.31 48.02 49.99
C LEU A 371 -20.44 47.71 51.49
N VAL A 372 -19.81 46.63 51.97
CA VAL A 372 -19.81 46.27 53.40
C VAL A 372 -19.08 47.34 54.23
N SER A 373 -17.97 47.90 53.74
CA SER A 373 -17.27 48.99 54.45
C SER A 373 -18.07 50.29 54.48
N ILE A 374 -18.82 50.62 53.42
CA ILE A 374 -19.68 51.80 53.38
C ILE A 374 -20.84 51.64 54.36
N VAL A 375 -21.50 50.48 54.37
CA VAL A 375 -22.59 50.18 55.31
C VAL A 375 -22.11 50.23 56.76
N ASN A 376 -20.94 49.67 57.07
CA ASN A 376 -20.36 49.74 58.41
C ASN A 376 -20.00 51.18 58.82
N SER A 377 -19.49 52.00 57.89
CA SER A 377 -19.20 53.42 58.17
C SER A 377 -20.46 54.27 58.41
N GLN A 378 -21.59 53.91 57.80
CA GLN A 378 -22.89 54.56 58.05
C GLN A 378 -23.52 54.13 59.38
N LEU A 379 -23.18 52.95 59.90
CA LEU A 379 -23.59 52.49 61.23
C LEU A 379 -22.78 53.15 62.37
N GLU A 380 -21.58 53.65 62.08
CA GLU A 380 -20.70 54.30 63.07
C GLU A 380 -20.80 55.84 63.11
N SER A 381 -21.39 56.49 62.11
CA SER A 381 -21.56 57.95 62.09
C SER A 381 -23.02 58.35 62.33
N GLY A 382 -23.28 58.93 63.51
CA GLY A 382 -24.53 59.66 63.76
C GLY A 382 -24.71 60.81 62.77
N TYR A 383 -25.96 60.96 62.32
CA TYR A 383 -26.58 62.08 61.57
C TYR A 383 -25.69 63.30 61.24
N GLU A 384 -25.47 63.55 59.95
CA GLU A 384 -25.72 64.85 59.29
C GLU A 384 -25.65 64.71 57.75
N MET A 385 -26.63 65.31 57.06
CA MET A 385 -26.78 65.34 55.59
C MET A 385 -26.09 66.57 55.00
N PRO A 386 -25.30 66.45 53.92
CA PRO A 386 -25.02 67.57 53.04
C PRO A 386 -25.74 67.45 51.69
N GLU A 387 -26.11 68.61 51.18
CA GLU A 387 -26.88 68.85 49.97
C GLU A 387 -26.24 68.31 48.69
N THR A 388 -27.10 67.81 47.81
CA THR A 388 -26.79 67.38 46.45
C THR A 388 -26.38 68.56 45.57
N THR A 389 -25.12 68.59 45.15
CA THR A 389 -24.71 69.33 43.95
C THR A 389 -24.25 68.36 42.86
N ASN A 390 -24.98 68.43 41.73
CA ASN A 390 -24.74 67.67 40.52
C ASN A 390 -23.39 68.05 39.89
N GLY A 391 -22.35 67.29 40.21
CA GLY A 391 -21.07 67.30 39.51
C GLY A 391 -20.70 65.90 39.08
N ARG A 392 -20.94 65.53 37.82
CA ARG A 392 -20.30 64.33 37.22
C ARG A 392 -18.81 64.62 37.05
N CYS A 393 -18.02 64.40 38.10
CA CYS A 393 -16.58 64.30 37.96
C CYS A 393 -16.24 62.98 37.25
N TYR A 394 -15.97 63.07 35.95
CA TYR A 394 -15.12 62.07 35.28
C TYR A 394 -13.69 62.26 35.81
N SER A 395 -13.40 61.66 36.96
CA SER A 395 -12.01 61.47 37.37
C SER A 395 -11.42 60.33 36.54
N PRO A 396 -10.33 60.54 35.77
CA PRO A 396 -9.62 59.45 35.13
C PRO A 396 -9.16 58.50 36.23
N ARG A 397 -9.73 57.29 36.28
CA ARG A 397 -9.33 56.26 37.23
C ARG A 397 -7.83 56.00 37.04
N GLU A 398 -6.99 56.55 37.92
CA GLU A 398 -5.55 56.34 37.86
C GLU A 398 -5.28 54.84 37.96
N PRO A 399 -4.44 54.27 37.06
CA PRO A 399 -4.15 52.86 37.10
C PRO A 399 -3.43 52.54 38.42
N SER A 400 -3.98 51.62 39.20
CA SER A 400 -3.38 51.22 40.47
C SER A 400 -1.92 50.78 40.26
N THR A 401 -1.05 51.02 41.25
CA THR A 401 0.39 50.72 41.19
C THR A 401 0.70 49.27 40.75
N GLY A 402 -0.18 48.33 41.09
CA GLY A 402 -0.11 46.93 40.63
C GLY A 402 -0.31 46.75 39.11
N GLN A 403 -1.12 47.58 38.46
CA GLN A 403 -1.32 47.53 37.00
C GLN A 403 -0.10 48.08 36.24
N LEU A 404 0.55 49.12 36.75
CA LEU A 404 1.80 49.67 36.19
C LEU A 404 2.94 48.65 36.27
N SER A 405 3.09 47.97 37.41
CA SER A 405 4.07 46.88 37.60
C SER A 405 3.87 45.73 36.60
N ARG A 406 2.63 45.29 36.37
CA ARG A 406 2.29 44.26 35.37
C ARG A 406 2.65 44.70 33.94
N ARG A 407 2.36 45.95 33.58
CA ARG A 407 2.70 46.50 32.26
C ARG A 407 4.21 46.52 32.01
N MET A 408 5.01 46.90 33.00
CA MET A 408 6.47 46.89 32.89
C MET A 408 7.02 45.47 32.78
N ARG A 409 6.50 44.51 33.57
CA ARG A 409 6.89 43.09 33.47
C ARG A 409 6.59 42.51 32.08
N ASN A 410 5.44 42.85 31.49
CA ASN A 410 5.10 42.41 30.13
C ASN A 410 6.05 43.01 29.08
N LYS A 411 6.45 44.28 29.21
CA LYS A 411 7.45 44.89 28.32
C LYS A 411 8.81 44.18 28.40
N TRP A 412 9.25 43.82 29.60
CA TRP A 412 10.49 43.07 29.81
C TRP A 412 10.41 41.64 29.26
N LEU A 413 9.29 40.93 29.47
CA LEU A 413 9.07 39.60 28.89
C LEU A 413 9.12 39.64 27.36
N VAL A 414 8.53 40.67 26.75
CA VAL A 414 8.58 40.88 25.30
C VAL A 414 10.00 41.18 24.81
N ALA A 415 10.80 41.94 25.57
CA ALA A 415 12.20 42.17 25.22
C ALA A 415 13.04 40.88 25.32
N LEU A 416 12.77 40.06 26.34
CA LEU A 416 13.42 38.77 26.54
C LEU A 416 13.09 37.77 25.42
N THR A 417 11.86 37.72 24.95
CA THR A 417 11.49 36.83 23.84
C THR A 417 12.12 37.25 22.52
N LEU A 418 12.20 38.55 22.25
CA LEU A 418 12.84 39.08 21.03
C LEU A 418 14.36 38.90 21.03
N THR A 419 15.03 39.06 22.17
CA THR A 419 16.49 38.84 22.27
C THR A 419 16.85 37.37 22.06
N ARG A 420 16.02 36.43 22.51
CA ARG A 420 16.22 34.99 22.29
C ARG A 420 15.80 34.50 20.90
N ASN A 421 14.98 35.26 20.17
CA ASN A 421 14.44 34.88 18.86
C ASN A 421 14.63 36.04 17.86
N PRO A 422 15.83 36.21 17.28
CA PRO A 422 16.14 37.37 16.44
C PRO A 422 15.31 37.43 15.15
N SER A 423 14.88 36.28 14.61
CA SER A 423 14.02 36.21 13.42
C SER A 423 12.64 36.85 13.63
N LEU A 424 12.10 36.84 14.85
CA LEU A 424 10.79 37.46 15.15
C LEU A 424 10.85 39.00 15.17
N VAL A 425 12.04 39.59 15.23
CA VAL A 425 12.21 41.05 15.25
C VAL A 425 11.83 41.67 13.91
N SER A 426 12.20 41.03 12.79
CA SER A 426 11.86 41.50 11.44
C SER A 426 10.36 41.38 11.19
N GLU A 427 9.77 40.23 11.53
CA GLU A 427 8.33 39.97 11.38
C GLU A 427 7.49 40.94 12.21
N ARG A 428 7.87 41.20 13.46
CA ARG A 428 7.16 42.15 14.34
C ARG A 428 7.23 43.59 13.85
N LYS A 429 8.30 44.00 13.16
CA LYS A 429 8.37 45.34 12.55
C LYS A 429 7.48 45.45 11.30
N GLY A 430 7.27 44.35 10.58
CA GLY A 430 6.39 44.25 9.41
C GLY A 430 4.89 44.19 9.76
N ALA A 431 4.52 43.40 10.77
CA ALA A 431 3.11 43.16 11.12
C ALA A 431 2.26 44.43 11.39
N PRO A 432 2.74 45.48 12.09
CA PRO A 432 1.98 46.71 12.31
C PRO A 432 1.77 47.50 11.00
N LYS A 433 2.73 47.45 10.07
CA LYS A 433 2.61 48.10 8.76
C LYS A 433 1.57 47.40 7.91
N GLU A 434 1.57 46.07 7.93
CA GLU A 434 0.59 45.25 7.20
C GLU A 434 -0.82 45.38 7.79
N ALA A 435 -0.96 45.42 9.12
CA ALA A 435 -2.23 45.66 9.79
C ALA A 435 -2.81 47.05 9.45
N LYS A 436 -1.97 48.09 9.38
CA LYS A 436 -2.39 49.43 8.93
C LYS A 436 -2.83 49.44 7.47
N ARG A 437 -2.12 48.72 6.60
CA ARG A 437 -2.47 48.58 5.18
C ARG A 437 -3.82 47.87 4.99
N LYS A 438 -4.04 46.72 5.64
CA LYS A 438 -5.33 45.99 5.58
C LYS A 438 -6.50 46.82 6.12
N ARG A 439 -6.25 47.64 7.16
CA ARG A 439 -7.26 48.56 7.69
C ARG A 439 -7.61 49.66 6.69
N ALA A 440 -6.63 50.22 5.99
CA ALA A 440 -6.84 51.21 4.94
C ALA A 440 -7.62 50.64 3.73
N GLU A 441 -7.30 49.41 3.31
CA GLU A 441 -8.01 48.67 2.25
C GLU A 441 -9.47 48.38 2.65
N SER A 442 -9.74 48.02 3.93
CA SER A 442 -11.11 47.78 4.41
C SER A 442 -11.98 49.05 4.50
N THR A 443 -11.40 50.21 4.83
CA THR A 443 -12.13 51.49 4.84
C THR A 443 -12.38 52.04 3.42
N GLY A 444 -11.54 51.70 2.44
CA GLY A 444 -11.75 52.08 1.04
C GLY A 444 -12.88 51.33 0.34
N SER A 445 -13.23 50.13 0.80
CA SER A 445 -14.31 49.32 0.20
C SER A 445 -15.72 49.70 0.68
N GLN A 446 -15.87 50.43 1.80
CA GLN A 446 -17.18 50.90 2.27
C GLN A 446 -17.62 52.22 1.61
N ASP A 447 -16.71 53.00 1.03
CA ASP A 447 -17.03 54.31 0.43
C ASP A 447 -17.55 54.24 -1.02
N VAL A 448 -17.49 53.06 -1.66
CA VAL A 448 -17.93 52.87 -3.06
C VAL A 448 -19.36 52.29 -3.15
N SER A 449 -19.86 51.60 -2.11
CA SER A 449 -21.21 51.00 -2.17
C SER A 449 -22.34 51.93 -1.69
N GLY A 450 -22.02 53.11 -1.15
CA GLY A 450 -23.01 54.05 -0.61
C GLY A 450 -23.30 55.28 -1.46
N ARG A 451 -22.68 55.40 -2.64
CA ARG A 451 -22.76 56.62 -3.48
C ARG A 451 -23.56 56.45 -4.77
N ASP A 452 -23.98 55.22 -5.10
CA ASP A 452 -24.65 54.89 -6.37
C ASP A 452 -26.20 54.72 -6.26
N GLU A 453 -26.81 54.86 -5.07
CA GLU A 453 -28.28 54.76 -4.90
C GLU A 453 -29.03 56.10 -4.76
N LEU A 454 -28.40 57.25 -5.07
CA LEU A 454 -29.08 58.56 -4.96
C LEU A 454 -29.26 59.33 -6.28
N PHE A 455 -28.97 58.72 -7.44
CA PHE A 455 -29.17 59.35 -8.74
C PHE A 455 -29.64 58.35 -9.81
N SER A 456 -30.81 57.74 -9.64
CA SER A 456 -31.55 57.17 -10.77
C SER A 456 -33.04 57.11 -10.46
N GLY A 457 -33.74 58.18 -10.84
CA GLY A 457 -35.17 58.33 -10.57
C GLY A 457 -35.73 59.61 -11.15
N LYS A 458 -35.57 59.81 -12.47
CA LYS A 458 -36.40 60.69 -13.32
C LYS A 458 -36.00 60.54 -14.79
N THR A 459 -36.97 60.79 -15.68
CA THR A 459 -37.00 60.71 -17.16
C THR A 459 -37.14 59.30 -17.74
N GLU A 460 -38.37 58.80 -17.94
CA GLU A 460 -39.32 59.03 -19.05
C GLU A 460 -38.94 58.33 -20.36
N ALA A 461 -39.69 57.27 -20.71
CA ALA A 461 -40.43 57.07 -21.97
C ALA A 461 -40.85 55.60 -22.11
#